data_AF-A0A8J1ZHF3-F1
#
_entry.id   AF-A0A8J1ZHF3-F1
#
_cell.length_a   1.000
_cell.length_b   1.000
_cell.length_c   1.000
_cell.angle_alpha   90.00
_cell.angle_beta   90.00
_cell.angle_gamma   90.00
#
_symmetry.space_group_name_H-M   'P 1'
#
loop_
_entity.id
_entity.type
_entity.pdbx_description
1 polymer ?
#
loop_
_entity_poly.entity_id
_entity_poly.type
_entity_poly.pdbx_seq_one_letter_code
_entity_poly.pdbx_strand_id
1 'polypeptide(L)'
;MYVEFVTIFSRMNDYDLPHALGIGDEVVAKFDAYRGKDDDPWFSGIVADIDDEEGICTVNFCDGDVSVELSADEVLFAPGRAEDFGKGSKRGATPDSAMAVRIGAIEWRKGHEVVAKFHSYRGKADNPWFSGTVAEVDEEEGTCIVNFCDGDVSICLNETEVLFAPGRAEDFGKGDKRGATPDNAVAVRIGAGPKGLMHVENEEELEALVREKGVICIFSASWCSPCQRLKKKIADAGLDRELVDYVHFAVVDVDECKKSLKRRFDVTSMPTTIFLKKGSGLEPFRKEINGISRGMLNTLREIAPQLSG
;
A
#
# COMPACT_ATOMS: atom_id res chain seq x y z
N MET A 1 -35.88 -11.10 12.80
CA MET A 1 -35.95 -9.80 12.13
C MET A 1 -34.55 -9.54 11.56
N TYR A 2 -34.23 -10.22 10.45
CA TYR A 2 -32.85 -10.38 9.93
C TYR A 2 -32.81 -10.06 8.43
N VAL A 3 -33.73 -9.20 7.98
CA VAL A 3 -34.06 -9.03 6.55
C VAL A 3 -33.90 -7.60 6.03
N GLU A 4 -33.46 -6.64 6.84
CA GLU A 4 -33.18 -5.28 6.36
C GLU A 4 -31.68 -4.98 6.16
N PHE A 5 -30.77 -5.72 6.81
CA PHE A 5 -29.33 -5.43 6.81
C PHE A 5 -28.61 -5.67 5.47
N VAL A 6 -29.17 -6.49 4.58
CA VAL A 6 -28.56 -6.79 3.27
C VAL A 6 -28.82 -5.69 2.24
N THR A 7 -29.71 -4.73 2.54
CA THR A 7 -30.26 -3.83 1.52
C THR A 7 -29.35 -2.62 1.19
N ILE A 8 -28.46 -2.21 2.09
CA ILE A 8 -27.58 -1.05 1.83
C ILE A 8 -26.41 -1.44 0.91
N PHE A 9 -25.79 -2.61 1.10
CA PHE A 9 -24.74 -3.10 0.22
C PHE A 9 -25.26 -3.63 -1.14
N SER A 10 -26.53 -4.04 -1.22
CA SER A 10 -27.10 -4.64 -2.45
C SER A 10 -27.56 -3.62 -3.51
N ARG A 11 -27.29 -2.32 -3.34
CA ARG A 11 -27.70 -1.26 -4.28
C ARG A 11 -26.60 -0.29 -4.70
N MET A 12 -25.36 -0.48 -4.25
CA MET A 12 -24.25 0.29 -4.82
C MET A 12 -23.91 -0.33 -6.17
N ASN A 13 -24.12 0.45 -7.23
CA ASN A 13 -23.52 0.17 -8.53
C ASN A 13 -22.00 0.07 -8.29
N ASP A 14 -21.27 -0.85 -8.92
CA ASP A 14 -19.82 -1.07 -8.73
C ASP A 14 -18.94 0.20 -8.99
N TYR A 15 -19.57 1.34 -9.32
CA TYR A 15 -18.99 2.62 -9.67
C TYR A 15 -19.16 3.72 -8.60
N ASP A 16 -19.94 3.50 -7.54
CA ASP A 16 -20.14 4.49 -6.46
C ASP A 16 -19.24 4.11 -5.28
N LEU A 17 -17.99 4.56 -5.30
CA LEU A 17 -17.01 4.20 -4.27
C LEU A 17 -17.36 4.86 -2.93
N PRO A 18 -17.29 4.12 -1.80
CA PRO A 18 -17.38 4.72 -0.47
C PRO A 18 -16.33 5.83 -0.30
N HIS A 19 -16.69 6.84 0.50
CA HIS A 19 -15.80 7.96 0.80
C HIS A 19 -14.50 7.47 1.44
N ALA A 20 -13.36 7.93 0.93
CA ALA A 20 -12.05 7.59 1.49
C ALA A 20 -11.86 8.35 2.80
N LEU A 21 -11.89 7.64 3.92
CA LEU A 21 -11.78 8.31 5.22
C LEU A 21 -10.42 8.99 5.36
N GLY A 22 -10.42 10.25 5.81
CA GLY A 22 -9.23 11.04 6.08
C GLY A 22 -9.20 11.60 7.50
N ILE A 23 -8.00 11.85 8.03
CA ILE A 23 -7.84 12.55 9.31
C ILE A 23 -8.45 13.95 9.20
N GLY A 24 -9.27 14.32 10.17
CA GLY A 24 -10.03 15.57 10.19
C GLY A 24 -11.42 15.46 9.58
N ASP A 25 -11.79 14.33 8.98
CA ASP A 25 -13.14 14.14 8.44
C ASP A 25 -14.20 14.24 9.53
N GLU A 26 -15.28 14.94 9.16
CA GLU A 26 -16.50 15.04 9.94
C GLU A 26 -17.31 13.75 9.81
N VAL A 27 -17.46 13.00 10.91
CA VAL A 27 -18.11 11.68 10.89
C VAL A 27 -19.18 11.50 11.96
N VAL A 28 -20.15 10.62 11.70
CA VAL A 28 -20.87 9.97 12.79
C VAL A 28 -20.31 8.57 12.99
N ALA A 29 -20.05 8.19 14.24
CA ALA A 29 -19.43 6.90 14.56
C ALA A 29 -20.13 6.21 15.74
N LYS A 30 -19.96 4.90 15.83
CA LYS A 30 -20.36 4.11 17.00
C LYS A 30 -19.43 4.41 18.17
N PHE A 31 -19.99 4.43 19.37
CA PHE A 31 -19.23 4.69 20.59
C PHE A 31 -19.07 3.42 21.42
N ASP A 32 -17.86 3.16 21.91
CA ASP A 32 -17.47 1.91 22.60
C ASP A 32 -18.40 1.55 23.76
N ALA A 33 -18.86 2.55 24.52
CA ALA A 33 -19.75 2.33 25.65
C ALA A 33 -21.14 1.81 25.25
N TYR A 34 -21.55 1.96 23.98
CA TYR A 34 -22.85 1.51 23.47
C TYR A 34 -22.75 0.46 22.36
N ARG A 35 -21.56 0.24 21.82
CA ARG A 35 -21.28 -0.72 20.74
C ARG A 35 -21.87 -2.09 21.09
N GLY A 36 -22.71 -2.62 20.19
CA GLY A 36 -23.35 -3.93 20.34
C GLY A 36 -24.48 -4.02 21.38
N LYS A 37 -24.95 -2.90 21.93
CA LYS A 37 -26.15 -2.85 22.79
C LYS A 37 -27.42 -2.63 21.96
N ASP A 38 -28.59 -2.85 22.54
CA ASP A 38 -29.89 -2.71 21.83
C ASP A 38 -30.12 -1.31 21.22
N ASP A 39 -29.51 -0.27 21.78
CA ASP A 39 -29.69 1.14 21.41
C ASP A 39 -28.49 1.72 20.64
N ASP A 40 -27.53 0.88 20.22
CA ASP A 40 -26.26 1.19 19.52
C ASP A 40 -26.25 2.48 18.63
N PRO A 41 -26.04 3.67 19.21
CA PRO A 41 -26.34 4.94 18.55
C PRO A 41 -25.12 5.49 17.81
N TRP A 42 -25.39 6.40 16.87
CA TRP A 42 -24.38 7.15 16.14
C TRP A 42 -24.13 8.50 16.79
N PHE A 43 -22.86 8.85 16.99
CA PHE A 43 -22.44 10.11 17.63
C PHE A 43 -21.53 10.92 16.71
N SER A 44 -21.64 12.25 16.75
CA SER A 44 -20.75 13.13 15.98
C SER A 44 -19.34 13.15 16.55
N GLY A 45 -18.34 12.90 15.71
CA GLY A 45 -16.93 13.00 16.05
C GLY A 45 -16.04 13.29 14.84
N ILE A 46 -14.78 13.58 15.08
CA ILE A 46 -13.79 13.90 14.04
C ILE A 46 -12.78 12.75 14.00
N VAL A 47 -12.44 12.29 12.80
CA VAL A 47 -11.40 11.27 12.62
C VAL A 47 -10.06 11.82 13.10
N ALA A 48 -9.48 11.17 14.09
CA ALA A 48 -8.25 11.60 14.75
C ALA A 48 -7.02 10.85 14.23
N ASP A 49 -7.19 9.58 13.90
CA ASP A 49 -6.13 8.69 13.41
C ASP A 49 -6.72 7.58 12.53
N ILE A 50 -5.91 7.04 11.62
CA ILE A 50 -6.30 5.96 10.71
C ILE A 50 -5.19 4.92 10.64
N ASP A 51 -5.54 3.68 10.94
CA ASP A 51 -4.72 2.52 10.63
C ASP A 51 -5.30 1.84 9.37
N ASP A 52 -4.76 2.23 8.22
CA ASP A 52 -5.19 1.68 6.94
C ASP A 52 -4.86 0.19 6.79
N GLU A 53 -3.93 -0.36 7.59
CA GLU A 53 -3.48 -1.75 7.50
C GLU A 53 -4.46 -2.69 8.20
N GLU A 54 -4.89 -2.31 9.41
CA GLU A 54 -5.91 -3.04 10.16
C GLU A 54 -7.34 -2.65 9.72
N GLY A 55 -7.48 -1.61 8.88
CA GLY A 55 -8.77 -1.15 8.36
C GLY A 55 -9.63 -0.49 9.44
N ILE A 56 -8.98 0.17 10.40
CA ILE A 56 -9.60 0.78 11.57
C ILE A 56 -9.21 2.24 11.74
N CYS A 57 -10.00 3.01 12.50
CA CYS A 57 -9.69 4.40 12.81
C CYS A 57 -9.99 4.77 14.27
N THR A 58 -9.49 5.94 14.66
CA THR A 58 -9.79 6.58 15.94
C THR A 58 -10.67 7.80 15.69
N VAL A 59 -11.73 7.97 16.49
CA VAL A 59 -12.63 9.11 16.41
C VAL A 59 -12.67 9.85 17.75
N ASN A 60 -12.44 11.17 17.71
CA ASN A 60 -12.67 12.07 18.82
C ASN A 60 -14.10 12.62 18.74
N PHE A 61 -14.97 12.27 19.69
CA PHE A 61 -16.35 12.74 19.73
C PHE A 61 -16.43 14.21 20.19
N CYS A 62 -17.49 14.89 19.79
CA CYS A 62 -17.67 16.33 20.08
C CYS A 62 -17.86 16.66 21.58
N ASP A 63 -18.13 15.67 22.45
CA ASP A 63 -18.08 15.84 23.92
C ASP A 63 -16.70 15.63 24.55
N GLY A 64 -15.70 15.24 23.76
CA GLY A 64 -14.34 14.99 24.22
C GLY A 64 -14.06 13.53 24.56
N ASP A 65 -15.02 12.62 24.39
CA ASP A 65 -14.77 11.18 24.47
C ASP A 65 -14.03 10.70 23.20
N VAL A 66 -13.41 9.52 23.29
CA VAL A 66 -12.62 8.93 22.20
C VAL A 66 -12.98 7.45 22.06
N SER A 67 -13.16 7.00 20.82
CA SER A 67 -13.20 5.58 20.45
C SER A 67 -12.03 5.27 19.54
N VAL A 68 -11.40 4.13 19.78
CA VAL A 68 -10.32 3.57 18.96
C VAL A 68 -10.80 2.30 18.26
N GLU A 69 -10.04 1.83 17.28
CA GLU A 69 -10.28 0.55 16.60
C GLU A 69 -11.70 0.45 15.99
N LEU A 70 -12.21 1.54 15.40
CA LEU A 70 -13.49 1.57 14.70
C LEU A 70 -13.33 1.08 13.26
N SER A 71 -14.11 0.08 12.85
CA SER A 71 -14.12 -0.40 11.46
C SER A 71 -14.97 0.49 10.53
N ALA A 72 -14.85 0.27 9.22
CA ALA A 72 -15.54 1.09 8.21
C ALA A 72 -17.09 1.02 8.29
N ASP A 73 -17.67 -0.02 8.87
CA ASP A 73 -19.11 -0.15 9.11
C ASP A 73 -19.58 0.53 10.41
N GLU A 74 -18.64 0.97 11.25
CA GLU A 74 -18.89 1.68 12.51
C GLU A 74 -18.72 3.20 12.36
N VAL A 75 -18.43 3.69 11.16
CA VAL A 75 -18.18 5.10 10.84
C VAL A 75 -18.87 5.49 9.54
N LEU A 76 -19.47 6.69 9.51
CA LEU A 76 -20.04 7.29 8.31
C LEU A 76 -19.49 8.70 8.13
N PHE A 77 -19.05 9.04 6.92
CA PHE A 77 -18.67 10.39 6.56
C PHE A 77 -19.93 11.26 6.52
N ALA A 78 -19.95 12.34 7.29
CA ALA A 78 -21.14 13.15 7.50
C ALA A 78 -20.75 14.64 7.54
N PRO A 79 -20.38 15.23 6.40
CA PRO A 79 -19.99 16.63 6.33
C PRO A 79 -21.17 17.53 6.73
N GLY A 80 -20.89 18.54 7.55
CA GLY A 80 -21.87 19.51 8.02
C GLY A 80 -22.89 18.95 9.02
N ARG A 81 -22.66 17.76 9.59
CA ARG A 81 -23.50 17.22 10.68
C ARG A 81 -23.46 18.15 11.89
N ALA A 82 -24.50 18.12 12.72
CA ALA A 82 -24.52 18.88 13.96
C ALA A 82 -23.58 18.27 15.03
N GLU A 83 -22.91 19.10 15.84
CA GLU A 83 -21.98 18.64 16.90
C GLU A 83 -22.68 17.93 18.07
N ASP A 84 -24.00 18.09 18.21
CA ASP A 84 -24.83 17.45 19.23
C ASP A 84 -25.55 16.19 18.70
N PHE A 85 -25.13 15.67 17.54
CA PHE A 85 -25.71 14.47 16.96
C PHE A 85 -25.48 13.24 17.85
N GLY A 86 -26.48 12.36 17.97
CA GLY A 86 -26.45 11.23 18.89
C GLY A 86 -26.93 11.54 20.33
N LYS A 87 -27.24 12.80 20.64
CA LYS A 87 -27.69 13.23 21.98
C LYS A 87 -29.18 13.54 22.03
N GLY A 88 -29.80 13.22 23.17
CA GLY A 88 -31.22 13.54 23.43
C GLY A 88 -32.14 13.01 22.34
N SER A 89 -32.92 13.90 21.72
CA SER A 89 -33.85 13.55 20.63
C SER A 89 -33.18 13.23 19.30
N LYS A 90 -31.85 13.42 19.18
CA LYS A 90 -31.04 13.12 17.97
C LYS A 90 -30.35 11.75 18.06
N ARG A 91 -30.72 10.91 19.04
CA ARG A 91 -30.15 9.58 19.27
C ARG A 91 -30.77 8.54 18.32
N GLY A 92 -29.94 7.65 17.77
CA GLY A 92 -30.36 6.46 17.03
C GLY A 92 -30.59 6.63 15.53
N ALA A 93 -30.60 7.86 14.99
CA ALA A 93 -30.65 8.11 13.55
C ALA A 93 -29.25 8.32 12.96
N THR A 94 -29.11 8.26 11.63
CA THR A 94 -27.94 8.78 10.90
C THR A 94 -28.32 10.10 10.21
N PRO A 95 -27.40 11.07 10.02
CA PRO A 95 -27.69 12.27 9.24
C PRO A 95 -28.04 11.94 7.78
N ASP A 96 -28.86 12.76 7.13
CA ASP A 96 -29.17 12.61 5.69
C ASP A 96 -27.91 12.75 4.80
N SER A 97 -26.90 13.47 5.28
CA SER A 97 -25.60 13.63 4.61
C SER A 97 -24.63 12.47 4.85
N ALA A 98 -25.02 11.45 5.63
CA ALA A 98 -24.13 10.35 5.98
C ALA A 98 -23.88 9.44 4.79
N MET A 99 -22.61 9.20 4.50
CA MET A 99 -22.11 8.38 3.42
C MET A 99 -21.29 7.22 3.98
N ALA A 100 -21.41 6.06 3.36
CA ALA A 100 -20.53 4.93 3.66
C ALA A 100 -19.07 5.32 3.38
N VAL A 101 -18.18 4.81 4.22
CA VAL A 101 -16.74 5.08 4.12
C VAL A 101 -15.97 3.82 3.77
N ARG A 102 -14.75 4.01 3.31
CA ARG A 102 -13.71 2.99 3.30
C ARG A 102 -12.53 3.50 4.12
N ILE A 103 -11.92 2.59 4.87
CA ILE A 103 -10.66 2.82 5.58
C ILE A 103 -9.58 2.10 4.78
N GLY A 104 -8.48 2.79 4.46
CA GLY A 104 -7.44 2.26 3.58
C GLY A 104 -7.73 2.35 2.08
N ALA A 105 -6.73 1.98 1.28
CA ALA A 105 -6.76 2.01 -0.18
C ALA A 105 -7.59 0.88 -0.78
N ILE A 106 -7.98 1.03 -2.05
CA ILE A 106 -8.73 -0.01 -2.77
C ILE A 106 -7.81 -1.18 -3.07
N GLU A 107 -8.19 -2.39 -2.65
CA GLU A 107 -7.45 -3.61 -3.01
C GLU A 107 -7.50 -3.90 -4.51
N TRP A 108 -6.40 -4.34 -5.10
CA TRP A 108 -6.39 -4.85 -6.46
C TRP A 108 -7.20 -6.13 -6.60
N ARG A 109 -8.04 -6.16 -7.63
CA ARG A 109 -8.75 -7.37 -8.03
C ARG A 109 -8.73 -7.51 -9.53
N LYS A 110 -8.65 -8.74 -10.00
CA LYS A 110 -8.84 -9.06 -11.41
C LYS A 110 -10.16 -8.47 -11.91
N GLY A 111 -10.12 -7.83 -13.07
CA GLY A 111 -11.26 -7.15 -13.68
C GLY A 111 -11.39 -5.67 -13.30
N HIS A 112 -10.62 -5.17 -12.33
CA HIS A 112 -10.63 -3.75 -12.00
C HIS A 112 -10.21 -2.89 -13.20
N GLU A 113 -11.03 -1.88 -13.45
CA GLU A 113 -10.78 -0.81 -14.39
C GLU A 113 -9.70 0.13 -13.84
N VAL A 114 -8.59 0.29 -14.57
CA VAL A 114 -7.42 1.04 -14.08
C VAL A 114 -6.82 1.96 -15.12
N VAL A 115 -6.17 3.03 -14.67
CA VAL A 115 -5.13 3.66 -15.47
C VAL A 115 -3.77 3.19 -14.98
N ALA A 116 -2.87 2.79 -15.87
CA ALA A 116 -1.58 2.23 -15.52
C ALA A 116 -0.45 2.78 -16.39
N LYS A 117 0.78 2.71 -15.87
CA LYS A 117 2.00 3.00 -16.63
C LYS A 117 2.29 1.89 -17.62
N PHE A 118 2.69 2.23 -18.83
CA PHE A 118 3.12 1.24 -19.82
C PHE A 118 4.62 1.00 -19.73
N HIS A 119 5.05 -0.28 -19.75
CA HIS A 119 6.45 -0.66 -19.59
C HIS A 119 7.41 0.08 -20.55
N SER A 120 7.00 0.33 -21.80
CA SER A 120 7.86 1.02 -22.78
C SER A 120 8.04 2.52 -22.52
N TYR A 121 7.25 3.12 -21.62
CA TYR A 121 7.39 4.52 -21.21
C TYR A 121 7.81 4.71 -19.76
N ARG A 122 7.99 3.63 -18.98
CA ARG A 122 8.50 3.72 -17.61
C ARG A 122 9.84 4.44 -17.59
N GLY A 123 10.01 5.35 -16.62
CA GLY A 123 11.24 6.14 -16.46
C GLY A 123 11.49 7.22 -17.52
N LYS A 124 10.60 7.41 -18.49
CA LYS A 124 10.72 8.51 -19.46
C LYS A 124 10.20 9.83 -18.86
N ALA A 125 10.60 10.96 -19.42
CA ALA A 125 10.18 12.28 -18.95
C ALA A 125 8.66 12.49 -19.00
N ASP A 126 7.98 11.85 -19.95
CA ASP A 126 6.53 11.95 -20.14
C ASP A 126 5.73 10.88 -19.39
N ASN A 127 6.31 9.69 -19.15
CA ASN A 127 5.78 8.54 -18.39
C ASN A 127 4.25 8.54 -18.24
N PRO A 128 3.47 8.41 -19.33
CA PRO A 128 2.03 8.61 -19.33
C PRO A 128 1.27 7.46 -18.66
N TRP A 129 0.00 7.73 -18.37
CA TRP A 129 -0.99 6.77 -17.89
C TRP A 129 -1.90 6.33 -19.04
N PHE A 130 -2.26 5.04 -19.08
CA PHE A 130 -3.13 4.45 -20.10
C PHE A 130 -4.25 3.63 -19.49
N SER A 131 -5.41 3.61 -20.13
CA SER A 131 -6.54 2.76 -19.75
C SER A 131 -6.23 1.28 -19.95
N GLY A 132 -6.42 0.49 -18.89
CA GLY A 132 -6.33 -0.97 -18.95
C GLY A 132 -7.13 -1.63 -17.84
N THR A 133 -7.18 -2.96 -17.86
CA THR A 133 -7.90 -3.77 -16.89
C THR A 133 -6.92 -4.70 -16.20
N VAL A 134 -7.02 -4.82 -14.88
CA VAL A 134 -6.21 -5.77 -14.10
C VAL A 134 -6.54 -7.18 -14.56
N ALA A 135 -5.55 -7.86 -15.15
CA ALA A 135 -5.68 -9.21 -15.66
C ALA A 135 -5.40 -10.26 -14.57
N GLU A 136 -4.41 -9.99 -13.72
CA GLU A 136 -3.94 -10.85 -12.65
C GLU A 136 -3.24 -10.02 -11.57
N VAL A 137 -3.36 -10.44 -10.31
CA VAL A 137 -2.70 -9.83 -9.16
C VAL A 137 -1.80 -10.89 -8.54
N ASP A 138 -0.54 -10.52 -8.34
CA ASP A 138 0.42 -11.26 -7.54
C ASP A 138 0.54 -10.55 -6.20
N GLU A 139 -0.28 -10.99 -5.24
CA GLU A 139 -0.29 -10.45 -3.88
C GLU A 139 1.06 -10.60 -3.19
N GLU A 140 1.78 -11.68 -3.51
CA GLU A 140 3.04 -12.03 -2.88
C GLU A 140 4.22 -11.19 -3.37
N GLU A 141 4.26 -10.86 -4.67
CA GLU A 141 5.26 -9.93 -5.20
C GLU A 141 4.83 -8.46 -5.08
N GLY A 142 3.61 -8.18 -4.64
CA GLY A 142 3.09 -6.83 -4.66
C GLY A 142 3.06 -6.26 -6.08
N THR A 143 2.67 -7.08 -7.06
CA THR A 143 2.55 -6.62 -8.46
C THR A 143 1.30 -7.13 -9.18
N CYS A 144 0.99 -6.56 -10.34
CA CYS A 144 -0.08 -7.02 -11.20
C CYS A 144 0.29 -7.01 -12.68
N ILE A 145 -0.58 -7.66 -13.45
CA ILE A 145 -0.61 -7.62 -14.89
C ILE A 145 -1.81 -6.77 -15.30
N VAL A 146 -1.60 -5.81 -16.20
CA VAL A 146 -2.66 -4.98 -16.80
C VAL A 146 -2.70 -5.22 -18.30
N ASN A 147 -3.89 -5.53 -18.80
CA ASN A 147 -4.20 -5.55 -20.23
C ASN A 147 -4.74 -4.18 -20.63
N PHE A 148 -4.04 -3.46 -21.51
CA PHE A 148 -4.47 -2.15 -22.02
C PHE A 148 -5.57 -2.29 -23.07
N CYS A 149 -6.37 -1.24 -23.23
CA CYS A 149 -7.52 -1.24 -24.14
C CYS A 149 -7.15 -1.32 -25.63
N ASP A 150 -5.89 -1.09 -26.03
CA ASP A 150 -5.38 -1.39 -27.39
C ASP A 150 -4.90 -2.83 -27.58
N GLY A 151 -4.91 -3.65 -26.53
CA GLY A 151 -4.42 -5.03 -26.57
C GLY A 151 -2.96 -5.19 -26.16
N ASP A 152 -2.26 -4.11 -25.81
CA ASP A 152 -0.95 -4.18 -25.18
C ASP A 152 -1.05 -4.71 -23.75
N VAL A 153 0.08 -5.19 -23.21
CA VAL A 153 0.15 -5.74 -21.85
C VAL A 153 1.33 -5.14 -21.10
N SER A 154 1.14 -4.86 -19.81
CA SER A 154 2.26 -4.64 -18.88
C SER A 154 2.16 -5.60 -17.72
N ILE A 155 3.31 -6.14 -17.34
CA ILE A 155 3.49 -7.07 -16.23
C ILE A 155 4.28 -6.37 -15.13
N CYS A 156 4.26 -6.93 -13.92
CA CYS A 156 5.03 -6.44 -12.78
C CYS A 156 4.80 -4.94 -12.51
N LEU A 157 3.54 -4.49 -12.59
CA LEU A 157 3.17 -3.14 -12.18
C LEU A 157 2.98 -3.10 -10.66
N ASN A 158 3.54 -2.10 -9.99
CA ASN A 158 3.39 -1.90 -8.53
C ASN A 158 2.33 -0.83 -8.18
N GLU A 159 2.07 -0.63 -6.89
CA GLU A 159 1.01 0.28 -6.37
C GLU A 159 1.14 1.75 -6.81
N THR A 160 2.33 2.20 -7.21
CA THR A 160 2.56 3.56 -7.71
C THR A 160 2.38 3.68 -9.23
N GLU A 161 2.25 2.55 -9.93
CA GLU A 161 2.17 2.46 -11.39
C GLU A 161 0.76 2.14 -11.90
N VAL A 162 -0.20 1.95 -11.00
CA VAL A 162 -1.60 1.63 -11.32
C VAL A 162 -2.51 2.41 -10.39
N LEU A 163 -3.62 2.92 -10.92
CA LEU A 163 -4.70 3.54 -10.14
C LEU A 163 -6.02 2.91 -10.53
N PHE A 164 -6.88 2.64 -9.54
CA PHE A 164 -8.26 2.23 -9.80
C PHE A 164 -9.03 3.40 -10.40
N ALA A 165 -9.60 3.23 -11.59
CA ALA A 165 -10.26 4.29 -12.34
C ALA A 165 -11.56 3.75 -12.96
N PRO A 166 -12.61 3.55 -12.14
CA PRO A 166 -13.86 2.96 -12.58
C PRO A 166 -14.60 3.92 -13.52
N GLY A 167 -14.98 3.45 -14.71
CA GLY A 167 -15.62 4.28 -15.74
C GLY A 167 -14.65 5.19 -16.51
N ARG A 168 -13.33 4.96 -16.42
CA ARG A 168 -12.34 5.65 -17.28
C ARG A 168 -12.65 5.45 -18.76
N ALA A 169 -12.30 6.42 -19.61
CA ALA A 169 -12.44 6.28 -21.06
C ALA A 169 -11.47 5.21 -21.61
N GLU A 170 -11.95 4.34 -22.52
CA GLU A 170 -11.13 3.28 -23.13
C GLU A 170 -9.95 3.80 -23.94
N ASP A 171 -10.02 5.04 -24.44
CA ASP A 171 -8.95 5.69 -25.21
C ASP A 171 -8.11 6.66 -24.37
N PHE A 172 -8.23 6.62 -23.04
CA PHE A 172 -7.41 7.41 -22.14
C PHE A 172 -5.91 7.12 -22.32
N GLY A 173 -5.09 8.17 -22.35
CA GLY A 173 -3.64 8.06 -22.58
C GLY A 173 -3.22 8.10 -24.06
N LYS A 174 -4.17 8.14 -25.02
CA LYS A 174 -3.87 8.14 -26.45
C LYS A 174 -4.01 9.54 -27.08
N GLY A 175 -3.05 9.89 -27.95
CA GLY A 175 -3.06 11.16 -28.68
C GLY A 175 -3.20 12.37 -27.75
N ASP A 176 -4.19 13.21 -28.02
CA ASP A 176 -4.49 14.40 -27.22
C ASP A 176 -5.09 14.09 -25.83
N LYS A 177 -5.45 12.82 -25.56
CA LYS A 177 -5.93 12.34 -24.25
C LYS A 177 -4.80 11.86 -23.34
N ARG A 178 -3.55 12.16 -23.70
CA ARG A 178 -2.37 11.89 -22.88
C ARG A 178 -2.18 13.02 -21.86
N GLY A 179 -2.11 12.70 -20.58
CA GLY A 179 -2.00 13.73 -19.56
C GLY A 179 -2.06 13.22 -18.12
N ALA A 180 -2.46 14.11 -17.22
CA ALA A 180 -2.70 13.80 -15.81
C ALA A 180 -3.75 12.70 -15.64
N THR A 181 -3.72 12.02 -14.50
CA THR A 181 -4.65 10.95 -14.16
C THR A 181 -6.10 11.44 -14.16
N PRO A 182 -7.09 10.59 -14.48
CA PRO A 182 -8.50 10.93 -14.35
C PRO A 182 -8.87 11.35 -12.92
N ASP A 183 -9.86 12.23 -12.76
CA ASP A 183 -10.30 12.72 -11.43
C ASP A 183 -10.84 11.60 -10.53
N ASN A 184 -11.40 10.55 -11.13
CA ASN A 184 -11.90 9.35 -10.45
C ASN A 184 -10.81 8.29 -10.23
N ALA A 185 -9.54 8.58 -10.55
CA ALA A 185 -8.45 7.64 -10.33
C ALA A 185 -8.01 7.67 -8.86
N VAL A 186 -8.04 6.50 -8.23
CA VAL A 186 -7.80 6.33 -6.80
C VAL A 186 -6.60 5.42 -6.60
N ALA A 187 -5.76 5.79 -5.62
CA ALA A 187 -4.67 4.93 -5.17
C ALA A 187 -5.21 3.58 -4.67
N VAL A 188 -4.40 2.57 -4.90
CA VAL A 188 -4.77 1.18 -4.77
C VAL A 188 -3.66 0.47 -4.01
N ARG A 189 -4.03 -0.55 -3.25
CA ARG A 189 -3.07 -1.43 -2.57
C ARG A 189 -3.23 -2.85 -3.06
N ILE A 190 -2.17 -3.60 -2.88
CA ILE A 190 -2.15 -5.04 -3.10
C ILE A 190 -2.18 -5.65 -1.73
N GLY A 191 -3.06 -6.65 -1.54
CA GLY A 191 -3.15 -7.41 -0.30
C GLY A 191 -1.76 -7.66 0.24
N ALA A 192 -1.51 -7.17 1.46
CA ALA A 192 -0.22 -7.13 2.17
C ALA A 192 0.98 -7.48 1.27
N GLY A 193 1.31 -6.61 0.30
CA GLY A 193 2.55 -6.73 -0.46
C GLY A 193 3.71 -6.97 0.52
N PRO A 194 4.79 -7.63 0.11
CA PRO A 194 5.76 -8.19 1.04
C PRO A 194 6.29 -7.09 1.97
N LYS A 195 5.78 -7.07 3.21
CA LYS A 195 6.04 -5.96 4.14
C LYS A 195 7.55 -5.91 4.37
N GLY A 196 8.12 -4.71 4.23
CA GLY A 196 9.51 -4.44 4.60
C GLY A 196 10.56 -4.52 3.50
N LEU A 197 10.21 -4.70 2.21
CA LEU A 197 11.16 -4.70 1.10
C LEU A 197 11.17 -3.37 0.33
N MET A 198 12.20 -2.55 0.56
CA MET A 198 12.31 -1.18 0.02
C MET A 198 13.03 -1.16 -1.33
N HIS A 199 12.41 -0.57 -2.36
CA HIS A 199 13.08 -0.36 -3.64
C HIS A 199 14.05 0.82 -3.58
N VAL A 200 15.25 0.64 -4.13
CA VAL A 200 16.33 1.63 -4.11
C VAL A 200 16.91 1.80 -5.51
N GLU A 201 16.94 3.03 -6.00
CA GLU A 201 17.44 3.37 -7.33
C GLU A 201 18.82 4.04 -7.31
N ASN A 202 19.18 4.71 -6.22
CA ASN A 202 20.39 5.54 -6.11
C ASN A 202 21.08 5.46 -4.73
N GLU A 203 22.28 6.06 -4.64
CA GLU A 203 23.14 5.96 -3.46
C GLU A 203 22.57 6.76 -2.29
N GLU A 204 21.92 7.89 -2.59
CA GLU A 204 21.33 8.78 -1.59
C GLU A 204 20.19 8.10 -0.82
N GLU A 205 19.32 7.38 -1.51
CA GLU A 205 18.26 6.55 -0.93
C GLU A 205 18.84 5.45 -0.05
N LEU A 206 19.83 4.71 -0.55
CA LEU A 206 20.46 3.64 0.22
C LEU A 206 21.14 4.17 1.48
N GLU A 207 21.85 5.30 1.37
CA GLU A 207 22.46 5.94 2.52
C GLU A 207 21.44 6.43 3.55
N ALA A 208 20.28 6.93 3.12
CA ALA A 208 19.23 7.33 4.03
C ALA A 208 18.76 6.15 4.90
N LEU A 209 18.55 4.99 4.29
CA LEU A 209 18.18 3.76 5.01
C LEU A 209 19.27 3.33 6.01
N VAL A 210 20.54 3.37 5.59
CA VAL A 210 21.68 2.99 6.43
C VAL A 210 21.86 3.92 7.63
N ARG A 211 21.44 5.19 7.55
CA ARG A 211 21.50 6.11 8.70
C ARG A 211 20.49 5.71 9.78
N GLU A 212 19.36 5.14 9.40
CA GLU A 212 18.29 4.76 10.32
C GLU A 212 18.56 3.42 11.02
N LYS A 213 18.87 2.37 10.24
CA LYS A 213 19.11 0.99 10.70
C LYS A 213 20.18 0.28 9.87
N GLY A 214 20.52 -0.95 10.24
CA GLY A 214 21.27 -1.84 9.35
C GLY A 214 20.48 -2.11 8.08
N VAL A 215 21.14 -2.43 6.96
CA VAL A 215 20.45 -2.70 5.69
C VAL A 215 20.94 -4.00 5.08
N ILE A 216 20.00 -4.82 4.64
CA ILE A 216 20.24 -6.02 3.82
C ILE A 216 19.74 -5.72 2.41
N CYS A 217 20.67 -5.36 1.53
CA CYS A 217 20.42 -4.89 0.17
C CYS A 217 20.63 -6.00 -0.85
N ILE A 218 19.66 -6.27 -1.71
CA ILE A 218 19.69 -7.33 -2.71
C ILE A 218 19.74 -6.70 -4.09
N PHE A 219 20.83 -6.90 -4.80
CA PHE A 219 20.91 -6.65 -6.23
C PHE A 219 20.22 -7.78 -6.98
N SER A 220 19.14 -7.44 -7.66
CA SER A 220 18.20 -8.34 -8.33
C SER A 220 18.05 -7.96 -9.80
N ALA A 221 17.36 -8.81 -10.57
CA ALA A 221 16.89 -8.49 -11.91
C ALA A 221 15.58 -9.21 -12.19
N SER A 222 14.66 -8.59 -12.92
CA SER A 222 13.37 -9.17 -13.32
C SER A 222 13.51 -10.52 -14.05
N TRP A 223 14.49 -10.62 -14.95
CA TRP A 223 14.81 -11.82 -15.74
C TRP A 223 15.59 -12.90 -14.99
N CYS A 224 15.97 -12.66 -13.73
CA CYS A 224 16.75 -13.59 -12.93
C CYS A 224 15.84 -14.49 -12.07
N SER A 225 15.57 -15.70 -12.52
CA SER A 225 14.72 -16.67 -11.80
C SER A 225 15.21 -16.98 -10.36
N PRO A 226 16.52 -17.14 -10.07
CA PRO A 226 17.00 -17.26 -8.69
C PRO A 226 16.71 -16.02 -7.82
N CYS A 227 16.71 -14.83 -8.42
CA CYS A 227 16.42 -13.58 -7.72
C CYS A 227 14.96 -13.51 -7.29
N GLN A 228 14.03 -13.91 -8.15
CA GLN A 228 12.61 -13.99 -7.82
C GLN A 228 12.37 -14.89 -6.60
N ARG A 229 12.98 -16.09 -6.59
CA ARG A 229 12.89 -17.00 -5.44
C ARG A 229 13.50 -16.43 -4.16
N LEU A 230 14.54 -15.61 -4.27
CA LEU A 230 15.18 -14.97 -3.12
C LEU A 230 14.32 -13.83 -2.56
N LYS A 231 13.76 -12.99 -3.44
CA LYS A 231 12.86 -11.89 -3.07
C LYS A 231 11.68 -12.42 -2.29
N LYS A 232 10.98 -13.45 -2.78
CA LYS A 232 9.90 -14.15 -2.05
C LYS A 232 10.29 -14.61 -0.64
N LYS A 233 11.49 -15.20 -0.48
CA LYS A 233 11.94 -15.64 0.85
C LYS A 233 12.35 -14.50 1.78
N ILE A 234 12.79 -13.37 1.24
CA ILE A 234 13.16 -12.20 2.03
C ILE A 234 11.95 -11.34 2.35
N ALA A 235 10.96 -11.30 1.46
CA ALA A 235 9.61 -10.84 1.74
C ALA A 235 9.04 -11.52 2.99
N ASP A 236 9.07 -12.86 3.03
CA ASP A 236 8.66 -13.62 4.22
C ASP A 236 9.49 -13.26 5.47
N ALA A 237 10.79 -12.97 5.30
CA ALA A 237 11.67 -12.55 6.39
C ALA A 237 11.41 -11.10 6.85
N GLY A 238 10.99 -10.22 5.95
CA GLY A 238 10.58 -8.84 6.22
C GLY A 238 9.28 -8.74 7.02
N LEU A 239 8.57 -9.86 7.19
CA LEU A 239 7.43 -9.99 8.09
C LEU A 239 7.84 -10.44 9.51
N ASP A 240 9.10 -10.86 9.71
CA ASP A 240 9.60 -11.28 11.02
C ASP A 240 9.93 -10.05 11.88
N ARG A 241 9.13 -9.82 12.93
CA ARG A 241 9.32 -8.71 13.88
C ARG A 241 10.74 -8.67 14.45
N GLU A 242 11.35 -9.84 14.68
CA GLU A 242 12.71 -9.93 15.21
C GLU A 242 13.79 -9.46 14.22
N LEU A 243 13.47 -9.30 12.92
CA LEU A 243 14.41 -8.83 11.90
C LEU A 243 14.19 -7.35 11.57
N VAL A 244 12.94 -6.92 11.41
CA VAL A 244 12.59 -5.53 11.03
C VAL A 244 12.98 -4.49 12.09
N ASP A 245 13.11 -4.91 13.36
CA ASP A 245 13.60 -4.04 14.42
C ASP A 245 15.09 -3.68 14.24
N TYR A 246 15.89 -4.59 13.67
CA TYR A 246 17.34 -4.39 13.49
C TYR A 246 17.71 -3.88 12.11
N VAL A 247 16.99 -4.28 11.06
CA VAL A 247 17.38 -4.03 9.67
C VAL A 247 16.24 -3.60 8.76
N HIS A 248 16.56 -2.83 7.73
CA HIS A 248 15.75 -2.69 6.53
C HIS A 248 16.15 -3.74 5.50
N PHE A 249 15.17 -4.27 4.76
CA PHE A 249 15.45 -5.03 3.55
C PHE A 249 15.29 -4.11 2.34
N ALA A 250 16.28 -4.10 1.46
CA ALA A 250 16.28 -3.27 0.26
C ALA A 250 16.49 -4.13 -1.00
N VAL A 251 15.83 -3.75 -2.10
CA VAL A 251 16.04 -4.34 -3.42
C VAL A 251 16.50 -3.26 -4.38
N VAL A 252 17.53 -3.60 -5.13
CA VAL A 252 18.05 -2.79 -6.22
C VAL A 252 17.90 -3.61 -7.49
N ASP A 253 17.00 -3.18 -8.39
CA ASP A 253 16.96 -3.76 -9.72
C ASP A 253 18.14 -3.24 -10.54
N VAL A 254 18.97 -4.16 -11.03
CA VAL A 254 20.15 -3.81 -11.81
C VAL A 254 19.81 -3.11 -13.12
N ASP A 255 18.64 -3.29 -13.70
CA ASP A 255 18.27 -2.64 -14.96
C ASP A 255 17.74 -1.21 -14.75
N GLU A 256 17.24 -0.91 -13.55
CA GLU A 256 16.59 0.36 -13.23
C GLU A 256 17.50 1.32 -12.43
N CYS A 257 18.39 0.79 -11.59
CA CYS A 257 19.23 1.61 -10.73
C CYS A 257 20.32 2.41 -11.49
N LYS A 258 20.79 3.49 -10.86
CA LYS A 258 21.95 4.24 -11.34
C LYS A 258 23.17 3.33 -11.41
N LYS A 259 23.93 3.44 -12.51
CA LYS A 259 25.17 2.67 -12.73
C LYS A 259 26.22 2.85 -11.62
N SER A 260 26.14 3.94 -10.85
CA SER A 260 27.05 4.20 -9.73
C SER A 260 26.87 3.19 -8.62
N LEU A 261 25.62 2.79 -8.28
CA LEU A 261 25.31 1.80 -7.26
C LEU A 261 25.97 0.45 -7.56
N LYS A 262 25.74 -0.08 -8.76
CA LYS A 262 26.33 -1.36 -9.22
C LYS A 262 27.85 -1.35 -9.17
N ARG A 263 28.46 -0.23 -9.58
CA ARG A 263 29.91 -0.05 -9.57
C ARG A 263 30.46 0.07 -8.15
N ARG A 264 29.76 0.78 -7.26
CA ARG A 264 30.15 0.97 -5.86
C ARG A 264 30.31 -0.36 -5.14
N PHE A 265 29.39 -1.29 -5.37
CA PHE A 265 29.39 -2.61 -4.73
C PHE A 265 30.04 -3.73 -5.58
N ASP A 266 30.62 -3.38 -6.73
CA ASP A 266 31.23 -4.33 -7.68
C ASP A 266 30.32 -5.53 -8.00
N VAL A 267 29.06 -5.24 -8.36
CA VAL A 267 28.05 -6.28 -8.62
C VAL A 267 28.26 -6.87 -10.00
N THR A 268 28.68 -8.14 -10.04
CA THR A 268 29.03 -8.87 -11.27
C THR A 268 28.04 -10.00 -11.60
N SER A 269 27.15 -10.35 -10.68
CA SER A 269 26.19 -11.43 -10.84
C SER A 269 24.97 -11.24 -9.94
N MET A 270 23.84 -11.79 -10.34
CA MET A 270 22.59 -11.70 -9.59
C MET A 270 22.10 -13.09 -9.16
N PRO A 271 21.53 -13.24 -7.95
CA PRO A 271 21.41 -12.19 -6.93
C PRO A 271 22.74 -11.94 -6.22
N THR A 272 22.98 -10.71 -5.80
CA THR A 272 24.06 -10.36 -4.87
C THR A 272 23.45 -9.67 -3.66
N THR A 273 23.80 -10.12 -2.46
CA THR A 273 23.32 -9.52 -1.20
C THR A 273 24.47 -8.76 -0.53
N ILE A 274 24.22 -7.51 -0.18
CA ILE A 274 25.12 -6.61 0.54
C ILE A 274 24.53 -6.35 1.92
N PHE A 275 25.33 -6.49 2.95
CA PHE A 275 24.96 -6.21 4.33
C PHE A 275 25.68 -4.93 4.78
N LEU A 276 24.92 -3.95 5.24
CA LEU A 276 25.39 -2.62 5.65
C LEU A 276 25.04 -2.39 7.11
N LYS A 277 25.99 -1.84 7.87
CA LYS A 277 25.80 -1.52 9.29
C LYS A 277 25.16 -0.15 9.43
N LYS A 278 24.33 0.03 10.45
CA LYS A 278 23.78 1.33 10.79
C LYS A 278 24.91 2.36 10.90
N GLY A 279 24.79 3.46 10.17
CA GLY A 279 25.74 4.57 10.17
C GLY A 279 27.10 4.26 9.52
N SER A 280 27.32 3.10 8.88
CA SER A 280 28.58 2.82 8.18
C SER A 280 28.71 3.52 6.82
N GLY A 281 27.68 4.26 6.40
CA GLY A 281 27.53 4.66 5.00
C GLY A 281 27.46 3.43 4.09
N LEU A 282 27.89 3.59 2.83
CA LEU A 282 27.84 2.51 1.83
C LEU A 282 29.05 1.56 1.86
N GLU A 283 29.70 1.40 3.01
CA GLU A 283 30.79 0.42 3.19
C GLU A 283 30.22 -0.96 3.57
N PRO A 284 30.41 -2.01 2.74
CA PRO A 284 29.86 -3.35 3.01
C PRO A 284 30.46 -3.99 4.26
N PHE A 285 29.63 -4.37 5.22
CA PHE A 285 30.03 -5.28 6.29
C PHE A 285 30.26 -6.69 5.74
N ARG A 286 29.40 -7.13 4.81
CA ARG A 286 29.46 -8.43 4.17
C ARG A 286 28.86 -8.38 2.77
N LYS A 287 29.37 -9.21 1.87
CA LYS A 287 28.85 -9.41 0.51
C LYS A 287 28.71 -10.90 0.25
N GLU A 288 27.56 -11.31 -0.25
CA GLU A 288 27.30 -12.69 -0.68
C GLU A 288 26.83 -12.73 -2.14
N ILE A 289 27.42 -13.64 -2.90
CA ILE A 289 27.12 -13.85 -4.31
C ILE A 289 26.27 -15.12 -4.45
N ASN A 290 25.24 -15.08 -5.30
CA ASN A 290 24.20 -16.11 -5.49
C ASN A 290 23.12 -16.17 -4.40
N GLY A 291 23.11 -15.21 -3.47
CA GLY A 291 22.14 -15.10 -2.38
C GLY A 291 22.28 -16.19 -1.31
N ILE A 292 21.47 -16.08 -0.26
CA ILE A 292 21.50 -16.99 0.89
C ILE A 292 20.60 -18.20 0.59
N SER A 293 21.16 -19.38 0.32
CA SER A 293 20.39 -20.50 -0.25
C SER A 293 19.78 -21.46 0.78
N ARG A 294 20.54 -21.92 1.79
CA ARG A 294 20.09 -22.84 2.86
C ARG A 294 20.18 -22.17 4.23
N GLY A 295 19.13 -22.31 5.04
CA GLY A 295 19.11 -21.75 6.40
C GLY A 295 19.04 -20.23 6.45
N MET A 296 18.60 -19.58 5.35
CA MET A 296 18.64 -18.12 5.19
C MET A 296 18.05 -17.35 6.37
N LEU A 297 16.87 -17.73 6.88
CA LEU A 297 16.28 -17.05 8.03
C LEU A 297 17.17 -17.14 9.28
N ASN A 298 17.81 -18.28 9.52
CA ASN A 298 18.76 -18.42 10.64
C ASN A 298 19.98 -17.54 10.43
N THR A 299 20.55 -17.53 9.21
CA THR A 299 21.66 -16.62 8.87
C THR A 299 21.27 -15.14 9.05
N LEU A 300 20.07 -14.76 8.63
CA LEU A 300 19.55 -13.40 8.79
C LEU A 300 19.38 -13.05 10.26
N ARG A 301 18.80 -13.93 11.09
CA ARG A 301 18.64 -13.74 12.54
C ARG A 301 19.98 -13.65 13.26
N GLU A 302 21.01 -14.37 12.81
CA GLU A 302 22.36 -14.26 13.38
C GLU A 302 23.06 -12.95 12.99
N ILE A 303 22.85 -12.45 11.78
CA ILE A 303 23.55 -11.27 11.24
C ILE A 303 22.83 -9.97 11.61
N ALA A 304 21.51 -9.93 11.59
CA ALA A 304 20.73 -8.69 11.73
C ALA A 304 21.08 -7.90 13.00
N PRO A 305 21.23 -8.51 14.21
CA PRO A 305 21.66 -7.78 15.40
C PRO A 305 23.03 -7.12 15.24
N GLN A 306 23.96 -7.76 14.52
CA GLN A 306 25.30 -7.22 14.28
C GLN A 306 25.30 -6.01 13.35
N LEU A 307 24.23 -5.80 12.58
CA LEU A 307 24.08 -4.65 11.70
C LEU A 307 23.57 -3.40 12.41
N SER A 308 23.00 -3.54 13.61
CA SER A 308 22.39 -2.42 14.35
C SER A 308 23.40 -1.53 15.10
N GLY A 309 24.60 -2.03 15.38
CA GLY A 309 25.68 -1.31 16.07
C GLY A 309 25.81 -1.68 17.54
#